data_AF-A0A8B7SF30-F1
#
_entry.id   AF-A0A8B7SF30-F1
#
_cell.length_a   1.000
_cell.length_b   1.000
_cell.length_c   1.000
_cell.angle_alpha   90.00
_cell.angle_beta   90.00
_cell.angle_gamma   90.00
#
_symmetry.space_group_name_H-M   'P 1'
#
loop_
_entity.id
_entity.type
_entity.pdbx_description
1 polymer ?
#
loop_
_entity_poly.entity_id
_entity_poly.type
_entity_poly.pdbx_seq_one_letter_code
_entity_poly.pdbx_strand_id
1 'polypeptide(L)'
;MPGKHQHFQEPEVGCCGKYFLFGFNIVFWVLGALFLAIGLWAWGEKGVLSNISALTDLGGFDPVWLFVVVGGVMSVLGFAGCIGALRENTFLLKFFSVFLGLIFFLELATGILAFVFKDWIRDQLNLFINNNVKAYRDDIDLQNLIDFAQEYWSCCGARGPNDWNLNIYFNCTDLNPSRERCGVPFSCCVRDPAEDVLNTQCGYDVRLKLIFGICLAQNLVSDIKAVKANW
;
A
#
# COMPACT_ATOMS: atom_id res chain seq x y z
N MET A 1 23.75 59.25 -30.14
CA MET A 1 22.87 58.58 -29.15
C MET A 1 23.56 57.30 -28.69
N PRO A 2 24.04 57.19 -27.45
CA PRO A 2 24.58 55.93 -26.96
C PRO A 2 23.44 55.05 -26.42
N GLY A 3 23.43 53.78 -26.83
CA GLY A 3 22.44 52.79 -26.43
C GLY A 3 22.56 52.41 -24.96
N LYS A 4 21.42 52.37 -24.27
CA LYS A 4 21.33 51.79 -22.92
C LYS A 4 21.53 50.28 -23.01
N HIS A 5 22.67 49.79 -22.53
CA HIS A 5 22.78 48.40 -22.10
C HIS A 5 21.85 48.19 -20.91
N GLN A 6 20.72 47.53 -21.15
CA GLN A 6 19.87 47.01 -20.08
C GLN A 6 20.62 45.82 -19.47
N HIS A 7 21.29 46.08 -18.34
CA HIS A 7 21.66 45.02 -17.41
C HIS A 7 20.35 44.36 -16.95
N PHE A 8 20.07 43.16 -17.47
CA PHE A 8 19.07 42.28 -16.89
C PHE A 8 19.61 41.90 -15.52
N GLN A 9 19.09 42.55 -14.48
CA GLN A 9 19.45 42.25 -13.10
C GLN A 9 18.85 40.87 -12.80
N GLU A 10 19.71 39.83 -12.76
CA GLU A 10 19.29 38.50 -12.34
C GLU A 10 18.61 38.63 -10.96
N PRO A 11 17.42 38.05 -10.75
CA PRO A 11 16.79 38.07 -9.45
C PRO A 11 17.70 37.33 -8.47
N GLU A 12 18.36 38.09 -7.59
CA GLU A 12 19.22 37.54 -6.55
C GLU A 12 18.36 36.64 -5.65
N VAL A 13 18.51 35.32 -5.81
CA VAL A 13 17.84 34.35 -4.97
C VAL A 13 18.33 34.56 -3.55
N GLY A 14 17.44 35.01 -2.67
CA GLY A 14 17.80 35.31 -1.28
C GLY A 14 18.54 34.13 -0.64
N CYS A 15 19.59 34.45 0.12
CA CYS A 15 20.46 33.49 0.83
C CYS A 15 19.66 32.35 1.51
N CYS A 16 18.53 32.71 2.14
CA CYS A 16 17.58 31.77 2.76
C CYS A 16 17.01 30.73 1.78
N GLY A 17 16.62 31.14 0.57
CA GLY A 17 16.05 30.25 -0.45
C GLY A 17 17.07 29.22 -0.97
N LYS A 18 18.34 29.61 -1.10
CA LYS A 18 19.42 28.70 -1.51
C LYS A 18 19.64 27.59 -0.47
N TYR A 19 19.73 27.96 0.81
CA TYR A 19 19.90 26.99 1.89
C TYR A 19 18.65 26.13 2.11
N PHE A 20 17.45 26.70 1.92
CA PHE A 20 16.20 25.95 1.98
C PHE A 20 16.11 24.88 0.88
N LEU A 21 16.42 25.26 -0.38
CA LEU A 21 16.41 24.33 -1.52
C LEU A 21 17.47 23.24 -1.36
N PHE A 22 18.66 23.59 -0.87
CA PHE A 22 19.70 22.62 -0.55
C PHE A 22 19.25 21.64 0.55
N GLY A 23 18.70 22.14 1.66
CA GLY A 23 18.23 21.32 2.76
C GLY A 23 17.12 20.35 2.35
N PHE A 24 16.14 20.83 1.58
CA PHE A 24 15.08 19.98 1.04
C PHE A 24 15.62 18.88 0.12
N ASN A 25 16.51 19.23 -0.82
CA ASN A 25 17.12 18.22 -1.72
C ASN A 25 17.95 17.17 -0.98
N ILE A 26 18.64 17.54 0.11
CA ILE A 26 19.36 16.58 0.97
C ILE A 26 18.38 15.58 1.59
N VAL A 27 17.24 16.04 2.11
CA VAL A 27 16.21 15.17 2.69
C VAL A 27 15.66 14.21 1.64
N PHE A 28 15.29 14.71 0.45
CA PHE A 28 14.82 13.86 -0.65
C PHE A 28 15.86 12.84 -1.10
N TRP A 29 17.14 13.23 -1.14
CA TRP A 29 18.22 12.34 -1.49
C TRP A 29 18.38 11.21 -0.47
N VAL A 30 18.36 11.52 0.84
CA VAL A 30 18.45 10.52 1.91
C VAL A 30 17.24 9.57 1.89
N LEU A 31 16.03 10.10 1.72
CA LEU A 31 14.81 9.28 1.59
C LEU A 31 14.86 8.37 0.35
N GLY A 32 15.35 8.90 -0.77
CA GLY A 32 15.58 8.11 -1.99
C GLY A 32 16.56 6.98 -1.77
N ALA A 33 17.69 7.26 -1.11
CA ALA A 33 18.70 6.26 -0.80
C ALA A 33 18.15 5.17 0.14
N LEU A 34 17.31 5.55 1.12
CA LEU A 34 16.64 4.61 2.01
C LEU A 34 15.68 3.69 1.25
N PHE A 35 14.81 4.23 0.40
CA PHE A 35 13.90 3.41 -0.42
C PHE A 35 14.67 2.50 -1.39
N LEU A 36 15.76 2.98 -1.99
CA LEU A 36 16.60 2.16 -2.84
C LEU A 36 17.27 1.03 -2.05
N ALA A 37 17.76 1.30 -0.84
CA ALA A 37 18.37 0.29 0.03
C ALA A 37 17.35 -0.79 0.44
N ILE A 38 16.14 -0.39 0.84
CA ILE A 38 15.05 -1.34 1.18
C ILE A 38 14.66 -2.16 -0.04
N GLY A 39 14.52 -1.53 -1.22
CA GLY A 39 14.19 -2.22 -2.46
C GLY A 39 15.25 -3.25 -2.87
N LEU A 40 16.53 -2.90 -2.78
CA LEU A 40 17.63 -3.81 -3.08
C LEU A 40 17.75 -4.94 -2.06
N TRP A 41 17.52 -4.67 -0.78
CA TRP A 41 17.45 -5.71 0.27
C TRP A 41 16.34 -6.73 -0.03
N ALA A 42 15.11 -6.24 -0.25
CA ALA A 42 13.97 -7.08 -0.55
C ALA A 42 14.13 -7.85 -1.87
N TRP A 43 14.78 -7.25 -2.88
CA TRP A 43 15.08 -7.93 -4.12
C TRP A 43 16.11 -9.05 -3.93
N GLY A 44 17.11 -8.83 -3.07
CA GLY A 44 18.11 -9.84 -2.70
C GLY A 44 17.48 -11.07 -2.05
N GLU A 45 16.58 -10.88 -1.08
CA GLU A 45 15.88 -11.99 -0.44
C GLU A 45 15.01 -12.78 -1.43
N LYS A 46 14.30 -12.10 -2.33
CA LYS A 46 13.54 -12.75 -3.41
C LYS A 46 14.42 -13.52 -4.39
N GLY A 47 15.58 -12.97 -4.74
CA GLY A 47 16.54 -13.59 -5.66
C GLY A 47 17.11 -14.91 -5.13
N VAL A 48 17.32 -15.03 -3.81
CA VAL A 48 17.76 -16.28 -3.16
C VAL A 48 16.66 -17.36 -3.19
N LEU A 49 15.38 -16.96 -3.21
CA LEU A 49 14.20 -17.84 -3.27
C LEU A 49 13.67 -18.09 -4.70
N SER A 50 14.42 -17.68 -5.73
CA SER A 50 13.99 -17.64 -7.14
C SER A 50 13.75 -19.00 -7.81
N ASN A 51 14.09 -20.12 -7.15
CA ASN A 51 13.73 -21.47 -7.64
C ASN A 51 12.26 -21.83 -7.39
N ILE A 52 11.49 -21.01 -6.66
CA ILE A 52 10.09 -21.28 -6.28
C ILE A 52 9.11 -20.25 -6.88
N SER A 53 9.60 -19.13 -7.42
CA SER A 53 8.80 -17.99 -7.92
C SER A 53 8.17 -18.17 -9.31
N ALA A 54 8.07 -19.40 -9.82
CA ALA A 54 7.29 -19.70 -11.02
C ALA A 54 5.76 -19.55 -10.82
N LEU A 55 5.31 -19.26 -9.59
CA LEU A 55 3.90 -19.10 -9.22
C LEU A 55 3.42 -17.63 -9.19
N THR A 56 4.33 -16.65 -9.30
CA THR A 56 4.01 -15.21 -9.34
C THR A 56 3.87 -14.65 -10.76
N ASP A 57 3.68 -15.52 -11.76
CA ASP A 57 3.46 -15.14 -13.16
C ASP A 57 1.98 -14.75 -13.43
N LEU A 58 1.45 -13.88 -12.58
CA LEU A 58 0.24 -13.12 -12.86
C LEU A 58 0.67 -11.68 -13.10
N GLY A 59 0.98 -11.41 -14.36
CA GLY A 59 1.61 -10.19 -14.87
C GLY A 59 1.28 -8.89 -14.13
N GLY A 60 2.34 -8.23 -13.66
CA GLY A 60 2.41 -6.78 -13.55
C GLY A 60 2.60 -6.24 -12.12
N PHE A 61 3.81 -5.72 -11.86
CA PHE A 61 4.22 -4.93 -10.68
C PHE A 61 4.41 -5.70 -9.36
N ASP A 62 5.60 -6.27 -9.19
CA ASP A 62 6.13 -6.59 -7.86
C ASP A 62 6.39 -5.28 -7.09
N PRO A 63 5.84 -5.09 -5.87
CA PRO A 63 6.11 -3.92 -5.04
C PRO A 63 7.59 -3.60 -4.87
N VAL A 64 8.47 -4.60 -4.86
CA VAL A 64 9.92 -4.44 -4.73
C VAL A 64 10.52 -3.64 -5.88
N TRP A 65 10.07 -3.86 -7.11
CA TRP A 65 10.52 -3.09 -8.27
C TRP A 65 10.12 -1.61 -8.17
N LEU A 66 8.95 -1.33 -7.58
CA LEU A 66 8.50 0.05 -7.33
C LEU A 66 9.45 0.77 -6.35
N PHE A 67 9.83 0.13 -5.24
CA PHE A 67 10.78 0.72 -4.28
C PHE A 67 12.14 1.02 -4.93
N VAL A 68 12.65 0.11 -5.77
CA VAL A 68 13.93 0.29 -6.47
C VAL A 68 13.86 1.44 -7.48
N VAL A 69 12.83 1.48 -8.34
CA VAL A 69 12.70 2.52 -9.38
C VAL A 69 12.46 3.89 -8.76
N VAL A 70 11.50 4.00 -7.84
CA VAL A 70 11.17 5.28 -7.17
C VAL A 70 12.37 5.75 -6.34
N GLY A 71 12.97 4.88 -5.52
CA GLY A 71 14.16 5.21 -4.73
C GLY A 71 15.34 5.66 -5.59
N GLY A 72 15.56 4.99 -6.73
CA GLY A 72 16.60 5.35 -7.71
C GLY A 72 16.37 6.73 -8.32
N VAL A 73 15.16 7.01 -8.82
CA VAL A 73 14.81 8.31 -9.41
C VAL A 73 14.94 9.43 -8.37
N MET A 74 14.41 9.25 -7.15
CA MET A 74 14.52 10.24 -6.08
C MET A 74 15.98 10.48 -5.68
N SER A 75 16.82 9.44 -5.60
CA SER A 75 18.24 9.56 -5.30
C SER A 75 18.99 10.35 -6.37
N VAL A 76 18.77 10.06 -7.66
CA VAL A 76 19.45 10.76 -8.75
C VAL A 76 19.03 12.23 -8.80
N LEU A 77 17.73 12.51 -8.72
CA LEU A 77 17.21 13.88 -8.75
C LEU A 77 17.63 14.68 -7.51
N GLY A 78 17.56 14.08 -6.32
CA GLY A 78 18.02 14.71 -5.08
C GLY A 78 19.51 15.04 -5.10
N PHE A 79 20.35 14.12 -5.60
CA PHE A 79 21.79 14.36 -5.75
C PHE A 79 22.08 15.46 -6.78
N ALA A 80 21.43 15.41 -7.95
CA ALA A 80 21.58 16.43 -8.98
C ALA A 80 21.12 17.82 -8.49
N GLY A 81 20.03 17.89 -7.72
CA GLY A 81 19.55 19.12 -7.09
C GLY A 81 20.52 19.68 -6.06
N CYS A 82 21.10 18.82 -5.20
CA CYS A 82 22.12 19.21 -4.22
C CYS A 82 23.38 19.76 -4.89
N ILE A 83 23.96 19.02 -5.84
CA ILE A 83 25.19 19.42 -6.53
C ILE A 83 24.94 20.65 -7.41
N GLY A 84 23.78 20.73 -8.08
CA GLY A 84 23.38 21.89 -8.87
C GLY A 84 23.33 23.17 -8.02
N ALA A 85 22.74 23.10 -6.82
CA ALA A 85 22.66 24.23 -5.90
C ALA A 85 24.01 24.62 -5.29
N LEU A 86 24.86 23.65 -4.92
CA LEU A 86 26.18 23.90 -4.33
C LEU A 86 27.20 24.44 -5.35
N ARG A 87 27.19 23.89 -6.56
CA ARG A 87 28.13 24.25 -7.63
C ARG A 87 27.63 25.39 -8.50
N GLU A 88 26.44 25.92 -8.23
CA GLU A 88 25.76 26.93 -9.05
C GLU A 88 25.73 26.52 -10.54
N ASN A 89 25.58 25.21 -10.78
CA ASN A 89 25.60 24.67 -12.12
C ASN A 89 24.20 24.74 -12.74
N THR A 90 24.01 25.75 -13.58
CA THR A 90 22.74 26.02 -14.27
C THR A 90 22.24 24.85 -15.11
N PHE A 91 23.14 24.02 -15.66
CA PHE A 91 22.74 22.84 -16.44
C PHE A 91 22.09 21.77 -15.55
N LEU A 92 22.69 21.47 -14.39
CA LEU A 92 22.12 20.52 -13.42
C LEU A 92 20.80 21.03 -12.84
N LEU A 93 20.70 22.32 -12.53
CA LEU A 93 19.47 22.94 -12.03
C LEU A 93 18.34 22.92 -13.08
N LYS A 94 18.66 23.17 -14.36
CA LYS A 94 17.69 23.03 -15.46
C LYS A 94 17.23 21.59 -15.63
N PHE A 95 18.16 20.63 -15.61
CA PHE A 95 17.83 19.20 -15.65
C PHE A 95 16.86 18.84 -14.52
N PHE A 96 17.22 19.16 -13.28
CA PHE A 96 16.37 18.92 -12.11
C PHE A 96 14.98 19.55 -12.25
N SER A 97 14.90 20.81 -12.66
CA SER A 97 13.63 21.53 -12.85
C SER A 97 12.74 20.91 -13.94
N VAL A 98 13.32 20.45 -15.05
CA VAL A 98 12.56 19.82 -16.14
C VAL A 98 11.98 18.48 -15.68
N PHE A 99 12.77 17.64 -15.00
CA PHE A 99 12.29 16.35 -14.49
C PHE A 99 11.23 16.52 -13.40
N LEU A 100 11.37 17.49 -12.50
CA LEU A 100 10.31 17.82 -11.54
C LEU A 100 9.02 18.25 -12.23
N GLY A 101 9.12 19.09 -13.27
CA GLY A 101 7.95 19.48 -14.06
C GLY A 101 7.28 18.29 -14.73
N LEU A 102 8.04 17.37 -15.31
CA LEU A 102 7.52 16.15 -15.93
C LEU A 102 6.82 15.25 -14.90
N ILE A 103 7.43 15.04 -13.72
CA ILE A 103 6.82 14.25 -12.64
C ILE A 103 5.51 14.88 -12.19
N PHE A 104 5.47 16.20 -12.01
CA PHE A 104 4.25 16.91 -11.62
C PHE A 104 3.10 16.70 -12.62
N PHE A 105 3.36 16.79 -13.93
CA PHE A 105 2.33 16.53 -14.94
C PHE A 105 1.91 15.06 -14.99
N LEU A 106 2.84 14.12 -14.77
CA LEU A 106 2.53 12.70 -14.67
C LEU A 106 1.66 12.41 -13.44
N GLU A 107 1.98 12.96 -12.27
CA GLU A 107 1.20 12.82 -11.04
C GLU A 107 -0.22 13.39 -11.21
N LEU A 108 -0.34 14.56 -11.85
CA LEU A 108 -1.64 15.15 -12.16
C LEU A 108 -2.45 14.25 -13.09
N ALA A 109 -1.83 13.74 -14.16
CA ALA A 109 -2.49 12.82 -15.09
C ALA A 109 -2.91 11.52 -14.39
N THR A 110 -2.05 10.93 -13.58
CA THR A 110 -2.35 9.73 -12.77
C THR A 110 -3.50 10.00 -11.80
N GLY A 111 -3.52 11.15 -11.13
CA GLY A 111 -4.60 11.53 -10.22
C GLY A 111 -5.96 11.65 -10.92
N ILE A 112 -5.98 12.27 -12.10
CA ILE A 112 -7.20 12.37 -12.93
C ILE A 112 -7.65 10.97 -13.39
N LEU A 113 -6.72 10.15 -13.89
CA LEU A 113 -7.02 8.78 -14.33
C LEU A 113 -7.54 7.92 -13.16
N ALA A 114 -6.95 8.02 -11.98
CA ALA A 114 -7.39 7.28 -10.80
C ALA A 114 -8.82 7.65 -10.39
N PHE A 115 -9.20 8.93 -10.51
CA PHE A 115 -10.56 9.38 -10.24
C PHE A 115 -11.56 8.88 -11.30
N VAL A 116 -11.19 8.97 -12.58
CA VAL A 116 -12.06 8.53 -13.70
C VAL A 116 -12.27 7.02 -13.68
N PHE A 117 -11.23 6.24 -13.41
CA PHE A 117 -11.26 4.77 -13.41
C PHE A 117 -11.45 4.15 -12.02
N LYS A 118 -12.02 4.90 -11.06
CA LYS A 118 -12.17 4.46 -9.67
C LYS A 118 -12.83 3.09 -9.53
N ASP A 119 -13.86 2.80 -10.35
CA ASP A 119 -14.65 1.57 -10.23
C ASP A 119 -13.85 0.37 -10.76
N TRP A 120 -13.13 0.56 -11.86
CA TRP A 120 -12.20 -0.44 -12.38
C TRP A 120 -11.06 -0.71 -11.39
N ILE A 121 -10.49 0.33 -10.78
CA ILE A 121 -9.44 0.19 -9.74
C ILE A 121 -9.99 -0.60 -8.54
N ARG A 122 -11.23 -0.31 -8.10
CA ARG A 122 -11.89 -1.07 -7.02
C ARG A 122 -12.04 -2.55 -7.38
N ASP A 123 -12.41 -2.86 -8.61
CA ASP A 123 -12.54 -4.26 -9.06
C ASP A 123 -11.18 -4.97 -9.12
N GLN A 124 -10.13 -4.31 -9.61
CA GLN A 124 -8.77 -4.87 -9.57
C GLN A 124 -8.29 -5.08 -8.14
N LEU A 125 -8.54 -4.12 -7.25
CA LEU A 125 -8.21 -4.25 -5.83
C LEU A 125 -8.97 -5.41 -5.17
N ASN A 126 -10.26 -5.57 -5.47
CA ASN A 126 -11.06 -6.68 -4.98
C ASN A 126 -10.52 -8.04 -5.45
N LEU A 127 -10.11 -8.14 -6.72
CA LEU A 127 -9.49 -9.34 -7.26
C LEU A 127 -8.15 -9.64 -6.58
N PHE A 128 -7.33 -8.61 -6.37
CA PHE A 128 -6.07 -8.73 -5.65
C PHE A 128 -6.28 -9.23 -4.22
N ILE A 129 -7.17 -8.59 -3.44
CA ILE A 129 -7.46 -9.00 -2.06
C ILE A 129 -8.02 -10.43 -2.04
N ASN A 130 -8.95 -10.77 -2.94
CA ASN A 130 -9.52 -12.12 -3.01
C ASN A 130 -8.49 -13.20 -3.29
N ASN A 131 -7.48 -12.93 -4.13
CA ASN A 131 -6.38 -13.86 -4.37
C ASN A 131 -5.50 -14.02 -3.12
N ASN A 132 -5.22 -12.93 -2.41
CA ASN A 132 -4.48 -12.96 -1.15
C ASN A 132 -5.26 -13.68 -0.03
N VAL A 133 -6.59 -13.51 0.04
CA VAL A 133 -7.46 -14.24 0.98
C VAL A 133 -7.42 -15.74 0.74
N LYS A 134 -7.37 -16.20 -0.53
CA LYS A 134 -7.20 -17.62 -0.85
C LYS A 134 -5.89 -18.18 -0.27
N ALA A 135 -4.81 -17.39 -0.37
CA ALA A 135 -3.47 -17.75 0.10
C ALA A 135 -3.18 -17.40 1.56
N TYR A 136 -4.17 -16.93 2.34
CA TYR A 136 -3.98 -16.41 3.71
C TYR A 136 -3.23 -17.36 4.67
N ARG A 137 -3.32 -18.68 4.47
CA ARG A 137 -2.64 -19.69 5.31
C ARG A 137 -1.36 -20.26 4.70
N ASP A 138 -0.98 -19.81 3.51
CA ASP A 138 0.19 -20.35 2.79
C ASP A 138 1.50 -19.71 3.28
N ASP A 139 1.43 -18.48 3.78
CA ASP A 139 2.58 -17.70 4.27
C ASP A 139 2.21 -16.92 5.54
N ILE A 140 3.05 -17.00 6.58
CA ILE A 140 2.86 -16.31 7.86
C ILE A 140 2.98 -14.79 7.74
N ASP A 141 3.82 -14.29 6.85
CA ASP A 141 4.00 -12.86 6.62
C ASP A 141 2.79 -12.28 5.89
N LEU A 142 2.24 -13.03 4.92
CA LEU A 142 0.97 -12.68 4.29
C LEU A 142 -0.18 -12.67 5.31
N GLN A 143 -0.22 -13.67 6.19
CA GLN A 143 -1.21 -13.75 7.25
C GLN A 143 -1.18 -12.51 8.15
N ASN A 144 0.01 -12.17 8.67
CA ASN A 144 0.23 -11.00 9.51
C ASN A 144 -0.12 -9.68 8.80
N LEU A 145 0.19 -9.56 7.52
CA LEU A 145 -0.13 -8.38 6.71
C LEU A 145 -1.63 -8.20 6.55
N ILE A 146 -2.36 -9.28 6.23
CA ILE A 146 -3.83 -9.24 6.07
C ILE A 146 -4.48 -8.93 7.42
N ASP A 147 -4.02 -9.54 8.50
CA ASP A 147 -4.55 -9.30 9.85
C ASP A 147 -4.33 -7.84 10.28
N PHE A 148 -3.12 -7.30 10.06
CA PHE A 148 -2.82 -5.89 10.29
C PHE A 148 -3.72 -4.97 9.46
N ALA A 149 -3.90 -5.25 8.17
CA ALA A 149 -4.72 -4.43 7.30
C ALA A 149 -6.19 -4.41 7.75
N GLN A 150 -6.76 -5.57 8.11
CA GLN A 150 -8.14 -5.68 8.57
C GLN A 150 -8.37 -5.03 9.93
N GLU A 151 -7.38 -5.10 10.81
CA GLU A 151 -7.42 -4.40 12.08
C GLU A 151 -7.38 -2.87 11.87
N TYR A 152 -6.38 -2.40 11.13
CA TYR A 152 -6.10 -0.98 10.91
C TYR A 152 -7.21 -0.26 10.14
N TRP A 153 -7.66 -0.84 9.03
CA TRP A 153 -8.72 -0.25 8.19
C TRP A 153 -10.13 -0.58 8.67
N SER A 154 -10.23 -1.43 9.69
CA SER A 154 -11.51 -1.90 10.20
C SER A 154 -12.45 -2.50 9.14
N CYS A 155 -11.87 -3.34 8.29
CA CYS A 155 -12.58 -4.08 7.25
C CYS A 155 -12.46 -5.60 7.47
N CYS A 156 -13.22 -6.38 6.70
CA CYS A 156 -13.13 -7.84 6.71
C CYS A 156 -13.37 -8.39 5.30
N GLY A 157 -12.34 -8.97 4.68
CA GLY A 157 -12.39 -9.39 3.28
C GLY A 157 -12.26 -8.24 2.28
N ALA A 158 -12.51 -8.53 1.00
CA ALA A 158 -12.40 -7.55 -0.08
C ALA A 158 -13.62 -6.62 -0.13
N ARG A 159 -14.82 -7.22 -0.18
CA ARG A 159 -16.13 -6.59 -0.15
C ARG A 159 -16.86 -6.88 1.16
N GLY A 160 -16.56 -8.00 1.81
CA GLY A 160 -17.13 -8.31 3.12
C GLY A 160 -16.75 -9.70 3.65
N PRO A 161 -17.30 -10.08 4.81
CA PRO A 161 -16.96 -11.33 5.50
C PRO A 161 -17.21 -12.61 4.66
N ASN A 162 -18.06 -12.53 3.64
CA ASN A 162 -18.36 -13.67 2.77
C ASN A 162 -17.21 -14.04 1.82
N ASP A 163 -16.26 -13.13 1.57
CA ASP A 163 -15.11 -13.41 0.69
C ASP A 163 -14.19 -14.49 1.26
N TRP A 164 -14.23 -14.70 2.58
CA TRP A 164 -13.55 -15.82 3.24
C TRP A 164 -14.06 -17.19 2.80
N ASN A 165 -15.17 -17.28 2.05
CA ASN A 165 -15.55 -18.54 1.39
C ASN A 165 -14.58 -18.98 0.29
N LEU A 166 -13.75 -18.06 -0.23
CA LEU A 166 -12.74 -18.37 -1.23
C LEU A 166 -11.56 -19.16 -0.65
N ASN A 167 -11.34 -19.05 0.67
CA ASN A 167 -10.26 -19.76 1.35
C ASN A 167 -10.70 -21.18 1.77
N ILE A 168 -9.85 -22.18 1.55
CA ILE A 168 -10.13 -23.59 1.84
C ILE A 168 -10.45 -23.88 3.32
N TYR A 169 -9.88 -23.13 4.26
CA TYR A 169 -10.07 -23.34 5.70
C TYR A 169 -11.36 -22.69 6.23
N PHE A 170 -11.80 -21.61 5.59
CA PHE A 170 -12.98 -20.84 6.01
C PHE A 170 -14.22 -21.13 5.14
N ASN A 171 -14.07 -21.86 4.04
CA ASN A 171 -15.14 -22.19 3.10
C ASN A 171 -16.32 -22.87 3.82
N CYS A 172 -17.52 -22.33 3.67
CA CYS A 172 -18.71 -22.76 4.42
C CYS A 172 -19.44 -24.00 3.83
N THR A 173 -18.77 -24.84 3.03
CA THR A 173 -19.37 -26.09 2.54
C THR A 173 -19.44 -27.13 3.65
N ASP A 174 -20.56 -27.87 3.75
CA ASP A 174 -20.78 -28.88 4.80
C ASP A 174 -19.69 -29.97 4.87
N LEU A 175 -19.05 -30.26 3.73
CA LEU A 175 -17.96 -31.22 3.57
C LEU A 175 -16.61 -30.72 4.11
N ASN A 176 -16.47 -29.44 4.43
CA ASN A 176 -15.21 -28.89 4.90
C ASN A 176 -14.92 -29.35 6.34
N PRO A 177 -13.82 -30.11 6.58
CA PRO A 177 -13.48 -30.62 7.91
C PRO A 177 -12.82 -29.55 8.81
N SER A 178 -12.52 -28.37 8.29
CA SER A 178 -11.88 -27.29 9.04
C SER A 178 -12.71 -26.83 10.22
N ARG A 179 -12.07 -26.56 11.36
CA ARG A 179 -12.73 -25.94 12.52
C ARG A 179 -13.10 -24.48 12.28
N GLU A 180 -12.44 -23.82 11.33
CA GLU A 180 -12.66 -22.41 10.99
C GLU A 180 -13.73 -22.24 9.90
N ARG A 181 -14.41 -23.34 9.53
CA ARG A 181 -15.50 -23.36 8.55
C ARG A 181 -16.56 -22.35 8.90
N CYS A 182 -17.05 -21.61 7.90
CA CYS A 182 -18.06 -20.55 8.09
C CYS A 182 -17.61 -19.44 9.06
N GLY A 183 -16.33 -19.40 9.44
CA GLY A 183 -15.75 -18.37 10.29
C GLY A 183 -15.02 -17.29 9.49
N VAL A 184 -14.41 -16.34 10.20
CA VAL A 184 -13.47 -15.34 9.68
C VAL A 184 -12.27 -15.26 10.63
N PRO A 185 -11.11 -14.72 10.22
CA PRO A 185 -10.01 -14.52 11.15
C PRO A 185 -10.35 -13.55 12.28
N PHE A 186 -9.59 -13.65 13.37
CA PHE A 186 -9.78 -12.80 14.54
C PHE A 186 -9.60 -11.30 14.23
N SER A 187 -8.83 -10.94 13.21
CA SER A 187 -8.60 -9.56 12.75
C SER A 187 -9.87 -8.88 12.21
N CYS A 188 -10.86 -9.67 11.77
CA CYS A 188 -12.19 -9.20 11.36
C CYS A 188 -13.09 -8.82 12.54
N CYS A 189 -12.68 -9.10 13.78
CA CYS A 189 -13.53 -8.89 14.93
C CYS A 189 -13.47 -7.47 15.47
N VAL A 190 -14.59 -7.05 16.04
CA VAL A 190 -14.77 -5.76 16.67
C VAL A 190 -14.29 -5.86 18.11
N ARG A 191 -13.46 -4.89 18.53
CA ARG A 191 -13.07 -4.74 19.94
C ARG A 191 -14.23 -4.15 20.71
N ASP A 192 -14.64 -4.80 21.79
CA ASP A 192 -15.62 -4.23 22.73
C ASP A 192 -14.90 -3.21 23.62
N PRO A 193 -15.32 -1.92 23.65
CA PRO A 193 -14.71 -0.92 24.53
C PRO A 193 -14.88 -1.20 26.02
N ALA A 194 -15.77 -2.12 26.41
CA ALA A 194 -15.96 -2.55 27.79
C ALA A 194 -15.03 -3.70 28.22
N GLU A 195 -14.39 -4.38 27.27
CA GLU A 195 -13.48 -5.51 27.53
C GLU A 195 -12.06 -5.18 27.04
N ASP A 196 -11.09 -5.29 27.95
CA ASP A 196 -9.68 -4.96 27.64
C ASP A 196 -8.99 -6.04 26.77
N VAL A 197 -9.64 -7.19 26.56
CA VAL A 197 -9.10 -8.34 25.84
C VAL A 197 -9.96 -8.64 24.62
N LEU A 198 -9.35 -8.63 23.43
CA LEU A 198 -10.02 -9.04 22.19
C LEU A 198 -10.39 -10.53 22.28
N ASN A 199 -11.68 -10.85 22.23
CA ASN A 199 -12.15 -12.22 22.11
C ASN A 199 -11.74 -12.79 20.73
N THR A 200 -10.67 -13.58 20.66
CA THR A 200 -10.20 -14.17 19.40
C THR A 200 -11.11 -15.27 18.85
N GLN A 201 -12.09 -15.74 19.63
CA GLN A 201 -13.08 -16.74 19.19
C GLN A 201 -14.31 -16.12 18.51
N CYS A 202 -14.42 -14.80 18.51
CA CYS A 202 -15.45 -14.03 17.82
C CYS A 202 -15.68 -14.42 16.35
N GLY A 203 -14.66 -14.93 15.67
CA GLY A 203 -14.72 -15.23 14.23
C GLY A 203 -15.31 -16.60 13.90
N TYR A 204 -15.48 -17.49 14.88
CA TYR A 204 -15.97 -18.86 14.63
C TYR A 204 -17.50 -18.86 14.42
N ASP A 205 -17.97 -19.67 13.48
CA ASP A 205 -19.40 -19.93 13.18
C ASP A 205 -20.28 -18.69 12.86
N VAL A 206 -19.68 -17.49 12.73
CA VAL A 206 -20.42 -16.24 12.53
C VAL A 206 -21.22 -16.20 11.23
N ARG A 207 -20.84 -16.98 10.21
CA ARG A 207 -21.53 -17.05 8.90
C ARG A 207 -22.45 -18.27 8.76
N LEU A 208 -22.67 -19.05 9.82
CA LEU A 208 -23.52 -20.26 9.80
C LEU A 208 -25.04 -19.98 9.71
N LYS A 209 -25.46 -18.71 9.66
CA LYS A 209 -26.83 -18.26 9.95
C LYS A 209 -27.92 -18.61 8.94
N LEU A 210 -27.66 -19.39 7.89
CA LEU A 210 -28.70 -19.70 6.89
C LEU A 210 -29.24 -21.14 6.91
N ILE A 211 -28.74 -22.04 7.76
CA ILE A 211 -29.20 -23.45 7.77
C ILE A 211 -30.03 -23.81 9.02
N PHE A 212 -29.73 -23.23 10.19
CA PHE A 212 -30.46 -23.52 11.43
C PHE A 212 -31.28 -22.32 11.91
N GLY A 213 -32.43 -22.10 11.26
CA GLY A 213 -33.48 -21.30 11.86
C GLY A 213 -33.95 -21.91 13.18
N ILE A 214 -34.09 -21.07 14.22
CA ILE A 214 -34.99 -21.24 15.38
C ILE A 214 -34.42 -21.85 16.69
N CYS A 215 -33.20 -21.54 17.18
CA CYS A 215 -32.96 -21.77 18.63
C CYS A 215 -31.99 -20.87 19.43
N LEU A 216 -31.31 -19.88 18.85
CA LEU A 216 -30.29 -19.09 19.59
C LEU A 216 -30.53 -17.58 19.61
N ALA A 217 -31.77 -17.10 19.52
CA ALA A 217 -32.07 -15.70 19.22
C ALA A 217 -31.74 -14.63 20.31
N GLN A 218 -31.00 -14.93 21.38
CA GLN A 218 -30.55 -13.91 22.35
C GLN A 218 -29.02 -13.70 22.40
N ASN A 219 -28.19 -14.72 22.17
CA ASN A 219 -26.73 -14.56 22.05
C ASN A 219 -26.27 -14.23 20.62
N LEU A 220 -27.11 -14.50 19.61
CA LEU A 220 -26.71 -14.43 18.21
C LEU A 220 -26.67 -13.00 17.64
N VAL A 221 -27.31 -12.03 18.29
CA VAL A 221 -27.37 -10.63 17.80
C VAL A 221 -26.11 -9.87 18.20
N SER A 222 -25.48 -10.21 19.33
CA SER A 222 -24.16 -9.70 19.72
C SER A 222 -23.06 -10.19 18.79
N ASP A 223 -23.09 -11.47 18.37
CA ASP A 223 -22.02 -12.05 17.54
C ASP A 223 -22.00 -11.53 16.10
N ILE A 224 -23.15 -11.18 15.50
CA ILE A 224 -23.17 -10.46 14.20
C ILE A 224 -22.54 -9.08 14.36
N LYS A 225 -22.86 -8.37 15.44
CA LYS A 225 -22.31 -7.03 15.70
C LYS A 225 -20.82 -7.07 16.03
N ALA A 226 -20.28 -8.25 16.39
CA ALA A 226 -18.88 -8.47 16.68
C ALA A 226 -17.99 -8.63 15.45
N VAL A 227 -18.53 -8.65 14.22
CA VAL A 227 -17.75 -8.75 12.98
C VAL A 227 -17.87 -7.47 12.17
N LYS A 228 -16.73 -6.96 11.67
CA LYS A 228 -16.68 -5.75 10.83
C LYS A 228 -17.37 -6.04 9.49
N ALA A 229 -18.49 -5.37 9.25
CA ALA A 229 -19.36 -5.62 8.10
C ALA A 229 -19.20 -4.62 6.94
N ASN A 230 -18.39 -3.57 7.08
CA ASN A 230 -18.49 -2.41 6.19
C ASN A 230 -17.18 -2.03 5.48
N TRP A 231 -17.36 -1.61 4.22
CA TRP A 231 -16.74 -0.44 3.61
C TRP A 231 -17.68 0.77 3.77
#